data_AF-A0A8C3HMB0-F1
#
_entry.id   AF-A0A8C3HMB0-F1
#
_cell.length_a   1.000
_cell.length_b   1.000
_cell.length_c   1.000
_cell.angle_alpha   90.00
_cell.angle_beta   90.00
_cell.angle_gamma   90.00
#
_symmetry.space_group_name_H-M   'P 1'
#
loop_
_entity.id
_entity.type
_entity.pdbx_description
1 polymer ?
#
loop_
_entity_poly.entity_id
_entity_poly.type
_entity_poly.pdbx_seq_one_letter_code
_entity_poly.pdbx_strand_id
1 'polypeptide(L)'
;MAFQQPILNPIVPFSGPIFGGLSEGKMVLIQGVVQPFVKSFGVNLRCGNGDIAFHFNPRFNEGRPMVVCNTEQNGSWGAEERTYHVPFHPGIYFEVIINVKGHCYQVSVNGQHFLEYRHRLPLHTVQILEIKGDVTVNCINFTSPSISNVFAQPVYGVPAPTHNTPMTVTNPVVPFQVAIPGSIARTRKITIVGNVPFHANSFHINLKNSMTGNIALHINPRLRERALVRNTQTHGMWGSEERHLSTLPFAPGQAFQMEIMNTRKCYQVSVNGLYVFDYVHRLPANQVDQLQIAGDVTLSCVQY
;
A
#
# COMPACT_ATOMS: atom_id res chain seq x y z
N MET A 1 -1.74 13.97 9.73
CA MET A 1 -0.78 13.25 8.86
C MET A 1 -1.24 11.81 8.76
N ALA A 2 -1.17 11.21 7.56
CA ALA A 2 -1.54 9.81 7.39
C ALA A 2 -0.46 8.92 8.02
N PHE A 3 -0.84 8.13 9.03
CA PHE A 3 0.05 7.15 9.65
C PHE A 3 0.08 5.89 8.79
N GLN A 4 1.28 5.39 8.47
CA GLN A 4 1.47 4.17 7.71
C GLN A 4 2.22 3.17 8.59
N GLN A 5 1.60 2.02 8.85
CA GLN A 5 2.27 0.96 9.59
C GLN A 5 3.45 0.38 8.77
N PRO A 6 4.49 -0.13 9.45
CA PRO A 6 5.56 -0.86 8.78
C PRO A 6 5.01 -2.05 7.99
N ILE A 7 5.56 -2.27 6.80
CA ILE A 7 5.26 -3.42 5.96
C ILE A 7 6.34 -4.47 6.23
N LEU A 8 5.94 -5.59 6.80
CA LEU A 8 6.85 -6.67 7.19
C LEU A 8 6.87 -7.77 6.13
N ASN A 9 8.07 -8.21 5.80
CA ASN A 9 8.37 -9.30 4.87
C ASN A 9 7.54 -9.25 3.56
N PRO A 10 7.50 -8.12 2.82
CA PRO A 10 6.78 -8.06 1.56
C PRO A 10 7.41 -8.98 0.51
N ILE A 11 6.57 -9.56 -0.34
CA ILE A 11 7.01 -10.36 -1.49
C ILE A 11 7.61 -9.41 -2.54
N VAL A 12 8.76 -9.77 -3.11
CA VAL A 12 9.41 -9.06 -4.21
C VAL A 12 9.06 -9.76 -5.55
N PRO A 13 8.61 -9.04 -6.60
CA PRO A 13 8.49 -7.58 -6.68
C PRO A 13 7.39 -7.01 -5.78
N PHE A 14 7.75 -5.98 -5.02
CA PHE A 14 6.84 -5.24 -4.17
C PHE A 14 6.44 -3.94 -4.86
N SER A 15 5.17 -3.56 -4.75
CA SER A 15 4.69 -2.24 -5.11
C SER A 15 3.60 -1.83 -4.13
N GLY A 16 3.76 -0.68 -3.48
CA GLY A 16 2.84 -0.23 -2.45
C GLY A 16 2.79 1.29 -2.27
N PRO A 17 1.74 1.80 -1.61
CA PRO A 17 1.52 3.22 -1.44
C PRO A 17 2.55 3.84 -0.50
N ILE A 18 2.75 5.12 -0.70
CA ILE A 18 3.32 6.05 0.27
C ILE A 18 2.17 6.94 0.76
N PHE A 19 1.62 6.66 1.93
CA PHE A 19 0.42 7.37 2.41
C PHE A 19 0.68 8.86 2.62
N GLY A 20 -0.18 9.70 2.04
CA GLY A 20 0.00 11.16 2.01
C GLY A 20 1.09 11.64 1.05
N GLY A 21 1.62 10.76 0.18
CA GLY A 21 2.71 11.08 -0.74
C GLY A 21 4.06 11.32 -0.05
N LEU A 22 5.07 11.69 -0.83
CA LEU A 22 6.32 12.21 -0.27
C LEU A 22 6.22 13.71 0.03
N SER A 23 6.87 14.11 1.11
CA SER A 23 7.01 15.50 1.55
C SER A 23 8.39 15.66 2.18
N GLU A 24 8.88 16.89 2.23
CA GLU A 24 10.14 17.19 2.90
C GLU A 24 10.14 16.72 4.36
N GLY A 25 11.24 16.11 4.79
CA GLY A 25 11.42 15.49 6.10
C GLY A 25 10.87 14.06 6.20
N LYS A 26 10.14 13.56 5.20
CA LYS A 26 9.66 12.17 5.21
C LYS A 26 10.81 11.21 4.94
N MET A 27 10.85 10.11 5.69
CA MET A 27 11.85 9.06 5.55
C MET A 27 11.19 7.76 5.10
N VAL A 28 11.85 7.09 4.15
CA VAL A 28 11.54 5.71 3.71
C VAL A 28 12.68 4.81 4.16
N LEU A 29 12.39 3.91 5.10
CA LEU A 29 13.31 2.86 5.57
C LEU A 29 13.02 1.58 4.78
N ILE A 30 14.06 0.92 4.30
CA ILE A 30 14.01 -0.39 3.65
C ILE A 30 15.10 -1.25 4.25
N GLN A 31 14.71 -2.36 4.87
CA GLN A 31 15.61 -3.35 5.43
C GLN A 31 15.43 -4.66 4.68
N GLY A 32 16.54 -5.34 4.40
CA GLY A 32 16.50 -6.54 3.57
C GLY A 32 17.82 -7.29 3.54
N VAL A 33 17.86 -8.32 2.71
CA VAL A 33 19.05 -9.11 2.41
C VAL A 33 19.25 -9.11 0.90
N VAL A 34 20.46 -8.77 0.46
CA VAL A 34 20.84 -8.93 -0.95
C VAL A 34 20.94 -10.42 -1.24
N GLN A 35 20.31 -10.91 -2.33
CA GLN A 35 20.37 -12.35 -2.61
C GLN A 35 21.81 -12.80 -2.98
N PRO A 36 22.23 -14.04 -2.63
CA PRO A 36 23.59 -14.51 -2.87
C PRO A 36 24.06 -14.46 -4.33
N PHE A 37 23.13 -14.63 -5.29
CA PHE A 37 23.41 -14.61 -6.73
C PHE A 37 22.84 -13.37 -7.41
N VAL A 38 22.86 -12.23 -6.71
CA VAL A 38 22.34 -10.95 -7.19
C VAL A 38 22.99 -10.55 -8.52
N LYS A 39 22.16 -10.21 -9.50
CA LYS A 39 22.57 -9.47 -10.70
C LYS A 39 22.32 -7.99 -10.48
N SER A 40 21.12 -7.65 -10.04
CA SER A 40 20.76 -6.29 -9.65
C SER A 40 19.46 -6.28 -8.85
N PHE A 41 19.24 -5.23 -8.08
CA PHE A 41 17.92 -4.92 -7.55
C PHE A 41 17.65 -3.42 -7.67
N GLY A 42 16.38 -3.04 -7.67
CA GLY A 42 15.96 -1.65 -7.84
C GLY A 42 14.96 -1.24 -6.78
N VAL A 43 15.15 -0.03 -6.25
CA VAL A 43 14.18 0.70 -5.43
C VAL A 43 13.71 1.91 -6.24
N ASN A 44 12.42 2.00 -6.48
CA ASN A 44 11.80 3.00 -7.34
C ASN A 44 10.79 3.82 -6.55
N LEU A 45 10.97 5.15 -6.57
CA LEU A 45 9.96 6.10 -6.14
C LEU A 45 9.17 6.55 -7.36
N ARG A 46 7.91 6.11 -7.42
CA ARG A 46 7.03 6.26 -8.58
C ARG A 46 6.00 7.35 -8.37
N CYS A 47 5.77 8.12 -9.42
CA CYS A 47 4.72 9.13 -9.51
C CYS A 47 3.36 8.48 -9.73
N GLY A 48 2.27 9.17 -9.37
CA GLY A 48 0.90 8.68 -9.57
C GLY A 48 0.52 8.42 -11.04
N ASN A 49 1.23 9.03 -11.99
CA ASN A 49 1.08 8.79 -13.44
C ASN A 49 1.93 7.62 -13.96
N GLY A 50 2.72 6.97 -13.11
CA GLY A 50 3.60 5.87 -13.51
C GLY A 50 5.03 6.29 -13.91
N ASP A 51 5.41 7.56 -13.83
CA ASP A 51 6.82 7.95 -14.01
C ASP A 51 7.69 7.47 -12.82
N ILE A 52 8.98 7.23 -13.03
CA ILE A 52 9.93 6.93 -11.95
C ILE A 52 10.69 8.20 -11.60
N ALA A 53 10.32 8.86 -10.50
CA ALA A 53 11.00 10.07 -10.03
C ALA A 53 12.43 9.79 -9.57
N PHE A 54 12.64 8.64 -8.92
CA PHE A 54 13.95 8.19 -8.48
C PHE A 54 14.05 6.67 -8.62
N HIS A 55 14.95 6.23 -9.50
CA HIS A 55 15.38 4.86 -9.66
C HIS A 55 16.72 4.70 -8.94
N PHE A 56 16.80 3.86 -7.91
CA PHE A 56 18.02 3.51 -7.20
C PHE A 56 18.36 2.05 -7.47
N ASN A 57 19.45 1.77 -8.18
CA ASN A 57 19.70 0.45 -8.73
C ASN A 57 21.15 -0.02 -8.54
N PRO A 58 21.43 -0.76 -7.46
CA PRO A 58 22.67 -1.53 -7.33
C PRO A 58 22.74 -2.66 -8.37
N ARG A 59 23.85 -2.71 -9.11
CA ARG A 59 24.18 -3.69 -10.15
C ARG A 59 25.49 -4.39 -9.81
N PHE A 60 25.52 -5.70 -9.99
CA PHE A 60 26.64 -6.58 -9.60
C PHE A 60 27.20 -7.38 -10.78
N ASN A 61 26.47 -7.48 -11.89
CA ASN A 61 26.79 -8.34 -13.03
C ASN A 61 27.50 -7.64 -14.21
N GLU A 62 27.79 -6.34 -14.14
CA GLU A 62 28.41 -5.57 -15.25
C GLU A 62 29.95 -5.56 -15.22
N GLY A 63 30.59 -6.60 -14.67
CA GLY A 63 32.05 -6.71 -14.52
C GLY A 63 32.67 -5.79 -13.46
N ARG A 64 32.12 -4.59 -13.27
CA ARG A 64 32.40 -3.68 -12.16
C ARG A 64 31.08 -3.33 -11.45
N PRO A 65 30.89 -3.75 -10.18
CA PRO A 65 29.70 -3.37 -9.42
C PRO A 65 29.54 -1.85 -9.34
N MET A 66 28.32 -1.37 -9.49
CA MET A 66 28.00 0.05 -9.38
C MET A 66 26.55 0.25 -8.90
N VAL A 67 26.26 1.44 -8.40
CA VAL A 67 24.89 1.91 -8.21
C VAL A 67 24.56 2.93 -9.29
N VAL A 68 23.45 2.72 -9.98
CA VAL A 68 22.90 3.65 -10.96
C VAL A 68 21.68 4.34 -10.38
N CYS A 69 21.66 5.66 -10.46
CA CYS A 69 20.51 6.49 -10.15
C CYS A 69 19.99 7.18 -11.40
N ASN A 70 18.67 7.19 -11.61
CA ASN A 70 18.08 7.90 -12.75
C ASN A 70 16.60 8.23 -12.53
N THR A 71 16.00 8.91 -13.50
CA THR A 71 14.58 9.24 -13.58
C THR A 71 14.06 8.75 -14.92
N GLU A 72 12.87 8.16 -14.92
CA GLU A 72 12.12 7.79 -16.13
C GLU A 72 10.89 8.67 -16.22
N GLN A 73 10.74 9.43 -17.31
CA GLN A 73 9.60 10.29 -17.56
C GLN A 73 8.99 9.97 -18.92
N ASN A 74 7.69 9.72 -18.97
CA ASN A 74 6.97 9.33 -20.18
C ASN A 74 7.63 8.13 -20.91
N GLY A 75 8.09 7.13 -20.14
CA GLY A 75 8.75 5.93 -20.65
C GLY A 75 10.19 6.14 -21.14
N SER A 76 10.76 7.35 -21.00
CA SER A 76 12.13 7.66 -21.43
C SER A 76 13.04 7.90 -20.22
N TRP A 77 14.20 7.25 -20.21
CA TRP A 77 15.23 7.45 -19.18
C TRP A 77 16.00 8.75 -19.41
N GLY A 78 16.27 9.46 -18.32
CA GLY A 78 17.15 10.62 -18.32
C GLY A 78 18.64 10.26 -18.29
N ALA A 79 19.48 11.24 -17.94
CA ALA A 79 20.92 11.04 -17.76
C ALA A 79 21.22 10.22 -16.48
N GLU A 80 21.96 9.13 -16.60
CA GLU A 80 22.34 8.29 -15.45
C GLU A 80 23.36 9.00 -14.55
N GLU A 81 23.18 8.85 -13.24
CA GLU A 81 24.19 9.16 -12.23
C GLU A 81 24.76 7.84 -11.69
N ARG A 82 26.06 7.60 -11.89
CA ARG A 82 26.72 6.32 -11.58
C ARG A 82 27.70 6.48 -10.44
N THR A 83 27.61 5.60 -9.44
CA THR A 83 28.55 5.51 -8.32
C THR A 83 29.21 4.14 -8.31
N TYR A 84 30.54 4.08 -8.37
CA TYR A 84 31.30 2.82 -8.40
C TYR A 84 31.64 2.27 -7.00
N HIS A 85 31.34 3.01 -5.95
CA HIS A 85 31.30 2.48 -4.60
C HIS A 85 29.93 1.83 -4.38
N VAL A 86 29.90 0.53 -4.07
CA VAL A 86 28.67 -0.22 -3.82
C VAL A 86 28.65 -0.65 -2.35
N PRO A 87 27.77 -0.08 -1.51
CA PRO A 87 27.71 -0.39 -0.07
C PRO A 87 26.91 -1.67 0.24
N PHE A 88 26.73 -2.54 -0.75
CA PHE A 88 25.91 -3.74 -0.69
C PHE A 88 26.76 -4.96 -1.01
N HIS A 89 26.50 -6.07 -0.32
CA HIS A 89 27.24 -7.31 -0.48
C HIS A 89 26.27 -8.49 -0.65
N PRO A 90 26.49 -9.41 -1.60
CA PRO A 90 25.64 -10.59 -1.79
C PRO A 90 25.51 -11.42 -0.50
N GLY A 91 24.28 -11.83 -0.17
CA GLY A 91 23.98 -12.61 1.04
C GLY A 91 23.97 -11.80 2.34
N ILE A 92 24.28 -10.50 2.30
CA ILE A 92 24.40 -9.66 3.49
C ILE A 92 23.15 -8.81 3.69
N TYR A 93 22.78 -8.64 4.96
CA TYR A 93 21.73 -7.74 5.40
C TYR A 93 22.11 -6.28 5.12
N PHE A 94 21.12 -5.47 4.76
CA PHE A 94 21.29 -4.03 4.61
C PHE A 94 20.12 -3.27 5.21
N GLU A 95 20.41 -2.01 5.51
CA GLU A 95 19.46 -0.96 5.77
C GLU A 95 19.67 0.18 4.76
N VAL A 96 18.61 0.61 4.08
CA VAL A 96 18.56 1.81 3.26
C VAL A 96 17.57 2.79 3.88
N ILE A 97 17.99 4.03 4.06
CA ILE A 97 17.11 5.15 4.43
C ILE A 97 17.15 6.18 3.31
N ILE A 98 15.99 6.46 2.72
CA ILE A 98 15.80 7.58 1.80
C ILE A 98 15.15 8.72 2.59
N ASN A 99 15.94 9.74 2.90
CA ASN A 99 15.48 10.97 3.51
C ASN A 99 15.11 12.00 2.43
N VAL A 100 13.86 12.45 2.43
CA VAL A 100 13.37 13.42 1.46
C VAL A 100 13.72 14.83 1.94
N LYS A 101 14.60 15.52 1.23
CA LYS A 101 14.89 16.94 1.43
C LYS A 101 14.16 17.80 0.40
N GLY A 102 14.06 19.10 0.61
CA GLY A 102 13.42 20.02 -0.35
C GLY A 102 14.05 19.99 -1.76
N HIS A 103 15.33 19.63 -1.90
CA HIS A 103 16.06 19.66 -3.18
C HIS A 103 16.54 18.29 -3.70
N CYS A 104 16.53 17.24 -2.87
CA CYS A 104 17.04 15.93 -3.25
C CYS A 104 16.44 14.77 -2.44
N TYR A 105 16.65 13.56 -2.91
CA TYR A 105 16.59 12.33 -2.11
C TYR A 105 18.00 12.08 -1.55
N GLN A 106 18.15 12.16 -0.23
CA GLN A 106 19.39 11.77 0.44
C GLN A 106 19.30 10.30 0.84
N VAL A 107 20.24 9.49 0.38
CA VAL A 107 20.28 8.04 0.65
C VAL A 107 21.41 7.74 1.63
N SER A 108 21.05 7.03 2.71
CA SER A 108 21.99 6.42 3.64
C SER A 108 21.89 4.91 3.57
N VAL A 109 23.03 4.22 3.66
CA VAL A 109 23.10 2.76 3.71
C VAL A 109 23.87 2.34 4.97
N ASN A 110 23.26 1.47 5.79
CA ASN A 110 23.85 0.97 7.04
C ASN A 110 24.33 2.08 7.98
N GLY A 111 23.52 3.13 8.15
CA GLY A 111 23.82 4.28 9.00
C GLY A 111 24.82 5.29 8.43
N GLN A 112 25.41 5.03 7.25
CA GLN A 112 26.34 5.95 6.60
C GLN A 112 25.67 6.66 5.42
N HIS A 113 25.96 7.96 5.28
CA HIS A 113 25.58 8.70 4.08
C HIS A 113 26.20 8.06 2.84
N PHE A 114 25.39 7.82 1.81
CA PHE A 114 25.85 7.20 0.58
C PHE A 114 25.83 8.17 -0.61
N LEU A 115 24.67 8.73 -0.94
CA LEU A 115 24.52 9.67 -2.06
C LEU A 115 23.35 10.63 -1.86
N GLU A 116 23.32 11.69 -2.68
CA GLU A 116 22.16 12.56 -2.87
C GLU A 116 21.78 12.58 -4.34
N TYR A 117 20.50 12.42 -4.64
CA TYR A 117 19.95 12.51 -6.00
C TYR A 117 18.98 13.67 -6.10
N ARG A 118 19.30 14.68 -6.93
CA ARG A 118 18.45 15.88 -7.06
C ARG A 118 17.08 15.54 -7.64
N HIS A 119 16.04 16.19 -7.14
CA HIS A 119 14.69 16.03 -7.67
C HIS A 119 14.64 16.47 -9.14
N ARG A 120 14.32 15.53 -10.03
CA ARG A 120 14.08 15.82 -11.47
C ARG A 120 12.61 15.92 -11.81
N LEU A 121 11.74 15.31 -11.00
CA LEU A 121 10.28 15.44 -11.07
C LEU A 121 9.75 16.09 -9.78
N PRO A 122 8.57 16.73 -9.83
CA PRO A 122 7.99 17.39 -8.66
C PRO A 122 7.72 16.39 -7.52
N LEU A 123 8.28 16.63 -6.34
CA LEU A 123 8.21 15.69 -5.20
C LEU A 123 6.79 15.21 -4.87
N HIS A 124 5.80 16.12 -4.91
CA HIS A 124 4.42 15.85 -4.52
C HIS A 124 3.70 14.87 -5.47
N THR A 125 4.24 14.58 -6.65
CA THR A 125 3.65 13.59 -7.55
C THR A 125 3.99 12.15 -7.15
N VAL A 126 4.99 11.96 -6.29
CA VAL A 126 5.49 10.65 -5.85
C VAL A 126 4.57 10.03 -4.80
N GLN A 127 4.04 8.86 -5.13
CA GLN A 127 2.98 8.20 -4.34
C GLN A 127 3.22 6.71 -4.10
N ILE A 128 4.18 6.10 -4.81
CA ILE A 128 4.35 4.63 -4.83
C ILE A 128 5.83 4.29 -4.59
N LEU A 129 6.07 3.30 -3.73
CA LEU A 129 7.36 2.64 -3.60
C LEU A 129 7.28 1.29 -4.33
N GLU A 130 8.20 1.06 -5.25
CA GLU A 130 8.37 -0.22 -5.95
C GLU A 130 9.76 -0.78 -5.66
N ILE A 131 9.86 -2.07 -5.33
CA ILE A 131 11.12 -2.79 -5.11
C ILE A 131 11.12 -4.04 -5.97
N LYS A 132 12.18 -4.26 -6.75
CA LYS A 132 12.29 -5.38 -7.69
C LYS A 132 13.71 -5.92 -7.81
N GLY A 133 13.86 -7.08 -8.43
CA GLY A 133 15.15 -7.73 -8.66
C GLY A 133 15.57 -8.64 -7.51
N ASP A 134 16.86 -8.96 -7.44
CA ASP A 134 17.39 -10.06 -6.63
C ASP A 134 17.64 -9.61 -5.17
N VAL A 135 16.55 -9.32 -4.46
CA VAL A 135 16.56 -8.83 -3.09
C VAL A 135 15.42 -9.44 -2.28
N THR A 136 15.68 -9.75 -1.02
CA THR A 136 14.65 -10.07 -0.02
C THR A 136 14.42 -8.84 0.84
N VAL A 137 13.18 -8.43 1.03
CA VAL A 137 12.84 -7.27 1.88
C VAL A 137 12.20 -7.78 3.17
N ASN A 138 12.73 -7.36 4.31
CA ASN A 138 12.25 -7.72 5.64
C ASN A 138 11.32 -6.67 6.24
N CYS A 139 11.60 -5.39 6.00
CA CYS A 139 10.82 -4.29 6.55
C CYS A 139 10.85 -3.09 5.61
N ILE A 140 9.69 -2.46 5.42
CA ILE A 140 9.56 -1.12 4.85
C ILE A 140 8.85 -0.26 5.88
N ASN A 141 9.42 0.88 6.25
CA ASN A 141 8.78 1.80 7.18
C ASN A 141 8.78 3.23 6.64
N PHE A 142 7.73 3.99 6.97
CA PHE A 142 7.57 5.38 6.56
C PHE A 142 7.45 6.25 7.80
N THR A 143 8.37 7.20 7.95
CA THR A 143 8.31 8.16 9.07
C THR A 143 8.10 9.55 8.50
N SER A 144 7.01 10.21 8.89
CA SER A 144 6.80 11.63 8.57
C SER A 144 7.52 12.48 9.61
N PRO A 145 7.96 13.71 9.27
CA PRO A 145 8.53 14.61 10.27
C PRO A 145 7.48 14.85 11.36
N SER A 146 7.79 14.40 12.58
CA SER A 146 6.96 14.73 13.72
C SER A 146 7.12 16.23 13.98
N ILE A 147 5.99 16.95 13.99
CA ILE A 147 5.95 18.14 14.84
C ILE A 147 6.09 17.57 16.25
N SER A 148 7.19 17.93 16.93
CA SER A 148 7.47 17.54 18.30
C SER A 148 6.37 18.05 19.22
N ASN A 149 5.32 17.25 19.40
CA ASN A 149 4.49 17.36 20.59
C ASN A 149 5.27 16.72 21.72
N VAL A 150 5.79 17.59 22.58
CA VAL A 150 6.51 17.25 23.79
C VAL A 150 5.57 16.47 24.73
N PHE A 151 6.09 15.37 25.30
CA PHE A 151 5.54 14.55 26.38
C PHE A 151 4.42 13.53 26.06
N ALA A 152 4.82 12.26 25.95
CA ALA A 152 4.08 11.15 26.57
C ALA A 152 5.05 10.00 26.91
N GLN A 153 5.10 9.61 28.19
CA GLN A 153 5.90 8.51 28.74
C GLN A 153 5.23 7.15 28.46
N PRO A 154 5.99 6.03 28.42
CA PRO A 154 5.42 4.70 28.16
C PRO A 154 4.79 4.12 29.43
N VAL A 155 3.50 3.77 29.37
CA VAL A 155 2.83 2.98 30.41
C VAL A 155 3.03 1.51 30.09
N TYR A 156 3.83 0.81 30.89
CA TYR A 156 3.95 -0.64 30.86
C TYR A 156 2.73 -1.29 31.51
N GLY A 157 2.04 -2.14 30.76
CA GLY A 157 0.95 -2.98 31.26
C GLY A 157 0.11 -3.49 30.10
N VAL A 158 0.48 -4.64 29.53
CA VAL A 158 -0.34 -5.33 28.52
C VAL A 158 -1.19 -6.39 29.26
N PRO A 159 -2.52 -6.24 29.35
CA PRO A 159 -3.39 -7.34 29.71
C PRO A 159 -3.61 -8.26 28.51
N ALA A 160 -3.90 -9.53 28.78
CA ALA A 160 -4.21 -10.56 27.79
C ALA A 160 -5.32 -10.13 26.79
N PRO A 161 -5.32 -10.65 25.54
CA PRO A 161 -6.21 -10.18 24.51
C PRO A 161 -7.66 -10.55 24.85
N THR A 162 -8.45 -9.52 25.14
CA THR A 162 -9.91 -9.61 25.16
C THR A 162 -10.45 -9.62 23.73
N HIS A 163 -11.69 -10.10 23.55
CA HIS A 163 -12.43 -10.33 22.31
C HIS A 163 -12.61 -9.09 21.37
N ASN A 164 -11.93 -7.98 21.67
CA ASN A 164 -12.06 -6.65 21.06
C ASN A 164 -10.85 -6.09 20.32
N THR A 165 -9.80 -6.88 20.11
CA THR A 165 -8.64 -6.45 19.32
C THR A 165 -8.88 -6.64 17.81
N PRO A 166 -8.67 -5.61 16.97
CA PRO A 166 -8.74 -5.76 15.53
C PRO A 166 -7.62 -6.69 15.04
N MET A 167 -7.99 -7.69 14.25
CA MET A 167 -7.03 -8.63 13.68
C MET A 167 -6.42 -8.02 12.43
N THR A 168 -5.11 -8.21 12.25
CA THR A 168 -4.38 -7.66 11.10
C THR A 168 -3.71 -8.79 10.33
N VAL A 169 -3.97 -8.86 9.03
CA VAL A 169 -3.35 -9.81 8.11
C VAL A 169 -2.49 -9.02 7.12
N THR A 170 -1.19 -9.26 7.14
CA THR A 170 -0.21 -8.61 6.25
C THR A 170 0.05 -9.44 5.00
N ASN A 171 0.16 -8.78 3.85
CA ASN A 171 0.41 -9.36 2.53
C ASN A 171 -0.47 -10.58 2.17
N PRO A 172 -1.81 -10.52 2.35
CA PRO A 172 -2.65 -11.66 2.00
C PRO A 172 -2.67 -11.90 0.49
N VAL A 173 -2.74 -13.18 0.11
CA VAL A 173 -2.90 -13.60 -1.30
C VAL A 173 -4.34 -13.32 -1.75
N VAL A 174 -4.50 -12.89 -3.00
CA VAL A 174 -5.80 -12.67 -3.65
C VAL A 174 -6.13 -13.89 -4.53
N PRO A 175 -7.34 -14.49 -4.45
CA PRO A 175 -8.48 -14.06 -3.63
C PRO A 175 -8.26 -14.25 -2.13
N PHE A 176 -8.58 -13.21 -1.37
CA PHE A 176 -8.50 -13.21 0.08
C PHE A 176 -9.90 -13.40 0.67
N GLN A 177 -10.05 -14.30 1.62
CA GLN A 177 -11.31 -14.54 2.30
C GLN A 177 -11.06 -14.83 3.77
N VAL A 178 -11.83 -14.18 4.64
CA VAL A 178 -11.65 -14.33 6.08
C VAL A 178 -12.95 -14.17 6.84
N ALA A 179 -13.09 -14.95 7.92
CA ALA A 179 -14.18 -14.78 8.87
C ALA A 179 -13.94 -13.50 9.68
N ILE A 180 -15.00 -12.73 9.89
CA ILE A 180 -15.03 -11.58 10.79
C ILE A 180 -15.60 -12.09 12.12
N PRO A 181 -14.80 -12.20 13.20
CA PRO A 181 -15.31 -12.72 14.46
C PRO A 181 -16.33 -11.76 15.07
N GLY A 182 -17.57 -12.24 15.18
CA GLY A 182 -18.72 -11.41 15.53
C GLY A 182 -19.24 -10.61 14.32
N SER A 183 -20.38 -9.93 14.48
CA SER A 183 -20.84 -8.99 13.45
C SER A 183 -19.88 -7.80 13.34
N ILE A 184 -19.81 -7.14 12.18
CA ILE A 184 -19.09 -5.85 12.05
C ILE A 184 -19.66 -4.85 13.07
N ALA A 185 -18.99 -4.71 14.20
CA ALA A 185 -19.42 -3.83 15.28
C ALA A 185 -19.33 -2.38 14.80
N ARG A 186 -20.26 -1.53 15.25
CA ARG A 186 -20.29 -0.10 14.84
C ARG A 186 -19.07 0.71 15.27
N THR A 187 -18.28 0.17 16.21
CA THR A 187 -17.03 0.76 16.70
C THR A 187 -15.80 0.25 15.95
N ARG A 188 -15.95 -0.76 15.09
CA ARG A 188 -14.85 -1.36 14.33
C ARG A 188 -14.93 -0.94 12.88
N LYS A 189 -13.74 -0.81 12.30
CA LYS A 189 -13.51 -0.39 10.94
C LYS A 189 -12.72 -1.49 10.24
N ILE A 190 -13.19 -1.89 9.08
CA ILE A 190 -12.41 -2.75 8.20
C ILE A 190 -11.51 -1.84 7.38
N THR A 191 -10.19 -2.06 7.47
CA THR A 191 -9.19 -1.31 6.69
C THR A 191 -8.55 -2.26 5.70
N ILE A 192 -8.54 -1.88 4.43
CA ILE A 192 -7.98 -2.65 3.31
C ILE A 192 -6.95 -1.77 2.64
N VAL A 193 -5.69 -2.17 2.73
CA VAL A 193 -4.57 -1.52 2.05
C VAL A 193 -4.11 -2.40 0.91
N GLY A 194 -4.09 -1.84 -0.29
CA GLY A 194 -3.70 -2.57 -1.48
C GLY A 194 -3.21 -1.67 -2.59
N ASN A 195 -2.90 -2.29 -3.73
CA ASN A 195 -2.55 -1.61 -4.96
C ASN A 195 -3.40 -2.17 -6.11
N VAL A 196 -3.81 -1.28 -6.99
CA VAL A 196 -4.48 -1.66 -8.23
C VAL A 196 -3.40 -1.87 -9.31
N PRO A 197 -3.23 -3.08 -9.88
CA PRO A 197 -2.28 -3.31 -10.96
C PRO A 197 -2.51 -2.39 -12.17
N PHE A 198 -1.45 -2.02 -12.90
CA PHE A 198 -1.55 -1.18 -14.10
C PHE A 198 -2.44 -1.77 -15.20
N HIS A 199 -2.57 -3.10 -15.25
CA HIS A 199 -3.42 -3.81 -16.21
C HIS A 199 -4.81 -4.16 -15.66
N ALA A 200 -5.17 -3.66 -14.47
CA ALA A 200 -6.41 -4.03 -13.81
C ALA A 200 -7.64 -3.63 -14.62
N ASN A 201 -8.53 -4.60 -14.82
CA ASN A 201 -9.86 -4.40 -15.37
C ASN A 201 -10.85 -4.10 -14.24
N SER A 202 -10.93 -4.98 -13.24
CA SER A 202 -11.79 -4.80 -12.08
C SER A 202 -11.39 -5.67 -10.90
N PHE A 203 -11.73 -5.23 -9.70
CA PHE A 203 -11.67 -6.06 -8.49
C PHE A 203 -12.93 -5.83 -7.67
N HIS A 204 -13.16 -6.68 -6.67
CA HIS A 204 -14.30 -6.51 -5.79
C HIS A 204 -13.98 -6.86 -4.33
N ILE A 205 -14.77 -6.23 -3.46
CA ILE A 205 -14.78 -6.43 -2.01
C ILE A 205 -16.20 -6.78 -1.62
N ASN A 206 -16.39 -7.91 -0.97
CA ASN A 206 -17.68 -8.43 -0.54
C ASN A 206 -17.72 -8.54 0.98
N LEU A 207 -18.77 -7.98 1.58
CA LEU A 207 -19.21 -8.29 2.93
C LEU A 207 -20.35 -9.30 2.84
N LYS A 208 -20.14 -10.50 3.38
CA LYS A 208 -21.00 -11.67 3.17
C LYS A 208 -21.54 -12.24 4.47
N ASN A 209 -22.63 -12.97 4.34
CA ASN A 209 -23.06 -13.98 5.31
C ASN A 209 -22.62 -15.35 4.77
N SER A 210 -21.70 -16.01 5.48
CA SER A 210 -21.06 -17.25 5.06
C SER A 210 -22.03 -18.43 4.99
N MET A 211 -23.04 -18.45 5.87
CA MET A 211 -24.06 -19.49 5.95
C MET A 211 -25.02 -19.48 4.76
N THR A 212 -25.50 -18.30 4.38
CA THR A 212 -26.50 -18.13 3.30
C THR A 212 -25.86 -17.85 1.94
N GLY A 213 -24.58 -17.44 1.92
CA GLY A 213 -23.90 -16.95 0.72
C GLY A 213 -24.32 -15.53 0.30
N ASN A 214 -25.27 -14.90 1.00
CA ASN A 214 -25.74 -13.56 0.68
C ASN A 214 -24.60 -12.53 0.80
N ILE A 215 -24.58 -11.57 -0.13
CA ILE A 215 -23.61 -10.46 -0.13
C ILE A 215 -24.37 -9.21 0.31
N ALA A 216 -24.13 -8.76 1.54
CA ALA A 216 -24.75 -7.56 2.10
C ALA A 216 -24.26 -6.29 1.40
N LEU A 217 -22.96 -6.22 1.12
CA LEU A 217 -22.33 -5.16 0.36
C LEU A 217 -21.30 -5.74 -0.59
N HIS A 218 -21.52 -5.53 -1.88
CA HIS A 218 -20.56 -5.71 -2.95
C HIS A 218 -20.03 -4.34 -3.35
N ILE A 219 -18.71 -4.16 -3.38
CA ILE A 219 -18.03 -2.97 -3.88
C ILE A 219 -17.16 -3.41 -5.05
N ASN A 220 -17.38 -2.87 -6.24
CA ASN A 220 -16.69 -3.30 -7.45
C ASN A 220 -16.24 -2.11 -8.30
N PRO A 221 -14.99 -1.65 -8.09
CA PRO A 221 -14.31 -0.77 -9.02
C PRO A 221 -14.11 -1.48 -10.37
N ARG A 222 -14.72 -0.94 -11.42
CA ARG A 222 -14.57 -1.35 -12.82
C ARG A 222 -13.81 -0.27 -13.57
N LEU A 223 -12.50 -0.43 -13.67
CA LEU A 223 -11.58 0.62 -14.10
C LEU A 223 -11.77 1.01 -15.56
N ARG A 224 -12.05 0.02 -16.43
CA ARG A 224 -12.32 0.27 -17.86
C ARG A 224 -13.66 1.00 -18.09
N GLU A 225 -14.68 0.64 -17.32
CA GLU A 225 -15.98 1.33 -17.32
C GLU A 225 -15.93 2.68 -16.61
N ARG A 226 -14.84 3.00 -15.91
CA ARG A 226 -14.70 4.15 -15.01
C ARG A 226 -15.85 4.23 -13.99
N ALA A 227 -16.30 3.06 -13.52
CA ALA A 227 -17.46 2.94 -12.65
C ALA A 227 -17.08 2.30 -11.31
N LEU A 228 -17.74 2.74 -10.24
CA LEU A 228 -17.70 2.06 -8.95
C LEU A 228 -19.11 1.58 -8.62
N VAL A 229 -19.31 0.29 -8.86
CA VAL A 229 -20.59 -0.39 -8.67
C VAL A 229 -20.70 -0.86 -7.23
N ARG A 230 -21.85 -0.57 -6.60
CA ARG A 230 -22.22 -1.17 -5.31
C ARG A 230 -23.54 -1.89 -5.43
N ASN A 231 -23.65 -3.04 -4.78
CA ASN A 231 -24.89 -3.82 -4.81
C ASN A 231 -25.00 -4.80 -3.63
N THR A 232 -26.13 -5.48 -3.55
CA THR A 232 -26.43 -6.57 -2.62
C THR A 232 -26.86 -7.78 -3.45
N GLN A 233 -26.42 -8.97 -3.04
CA GLN A 233 -26.85 -10.23 -3.65
C GLN A 233 -27.59 -11.08 -2.62
N THR A 234 -28.78 -11.54 -2.96
CA THR A 234 -29.60 -12.43 -2.12
C THR A 234 -29.96 -13.69 -2.89
N HIS A 235 -29.67 -14.87 -2.33
CA HIS A 235 -29.93 -16.16 -2.98
C HIS A 235 -29.36 -16.23 -4.42
N GLY A 236 -28.16 -15.67 -4.62
CA GLY A 236 -27.49 -15.63 -5.93
C GLY A 236 -28.00 -14.54 -6.90
N MET A 237 -29.08 -13.83 -6.57
CA MET A 237 -29.66 -12.79 -7.42
C MET A 237 -29.18 -11.40 -7.00
N TRP A 238 -28.68 -10.62 -7.94
CA TRP A 238 -28.26 -9.23 -7.72
C TRP A 238 -29.48 -8.29 -7.64
N GLY A 239 -29.44 -7.33 -6.72
CA GLY A 239 -30.39 -6.23 -6.66
C GLY A 239 -30.06 -5.10 -7.66
N SER A 240 -30.62 -3.91 -7.42
CA SER A 240 -30.33 -2.72 -8.22
C SER A 240 -28.93 -2.16 -7.93
N GLU A 241 -28.13 -1.96 -8.97
CA GLU A 241 -26.79 -1.37 -8.83
C GLU A 241 -26.86 0.12 -8.42
N GLU A 242 -25.96 0.55 -7.55
CA GLU A 242 -25.66 1.95 -7.31
C GLU A 242 -24.35 2.33 -7.99
N ARG A 243 -24.39 3.33 -8.87
CA ARG A 243 -23.24 3.78 -9.67
C ARG A 243 -22.89 5.25 -9.48
N HIS A 244 -23.77 6.06 -8.90
CA HIS A 244 -23.60 7.50 -8.78
C HIS A 244 -22.38 7.86 -7.94
N LEU A 245 -21.34 8.37 -8.58
CA LEU A 245 -20.13 8.98 -8.01
C LEU A 245 -19.62 10.03 -8.98
N SER A 246 -19.09 11.14 -8.47
CA SER A 246 -18.49 12.20 -9.28
C SER A 246 -17.13 11.79 -9.86
N THR A 247 -16.36 10.98 -9.12
CA THR A 247 -15.02 10.53 -9.50
C THR A 247 -14.74 9.12 -8.97
N LEU A 248 -14.09 8.27 -9.77
CA LEU A 248 -13.62 6.95 -9.34
C LEU A 248 -12.35 7.11 -8.47
N PRO A 249 -12.33 6.66 -7.20
CA PRO A 249 -11.17 6.85 -6.31
C PRO A 249 -10.06 5.80 -6.52
N PHE A 250 -10.11 5.06 -7.63
CA PHE A 250 -9.16 4.02 -8.01
C PHE A 250 -8.69 4.23 -9.45
N ALA A 251 -7.41 4.06 -9.68
CA ALA A 251 -6.78 4.12 -11.00
C ALA A 251 -5.75 2.98 -11.15
N PRO A 252 -5.44 2.54 -12.38
CA PRO A 252 -4.41 1.54 -12.59
C PRO A 252 -3.05 2.05 -12.09
N GLY A 253 -2.33 1.20 -11.37
CA GLY A 253 -1.08 1.56 -10.69
C GLY A 253 -1.26 2.32 -9.38
N GLN A 254 -2.49 2.68 -9.01
CA GLN A 254 -2.76 3.44 -7.79
C GLN A 254 -2.85 2.52 -6.59
N ALA A 255 -2.11 2.90 -5.56
CA ALA A 255 -2.26 2.29 -4.25
C ALA A 255 -3.34 3.00 -3.42
N PHE A 256 -4.00 2.23 -2.56
CA PHE A 256 -5.17 2.70 -1.83
C PHE A 256 -5.22 2.16 -0.40
N GLN A 257 -5.82 2.95 0.47
CA GLN A 257 -6.37 2.52 1.76
C GLN A 257 -7.88 2.72 1.70
N MET A 258 -8.64 1.63 1.61
CA MET A 258 -10.08 1.63 1.75
C MET A 258 -10.46 1.33 3.19
N GLU A 259 -11.53 1.97 3.63
CA GLU A 259 -12.00 1.95 5.00
C GLU A 259 -13.51 1.79 4.99
N ILE A 260 -14.02 0.74 5.63
CA ILE A 260 -15.46 0.45 5.71
C ILE A 260 -15.89 0.53 7.17
N MET A 261 -16.81 1.45 7.47
CA MET A 261 -17.40 1.63 8.79
C MET A 261 -18.88 1.25 8.78
N ASN A 262 -19.29 0.37 9.70
CA ASN A 262 -20.70 0.06 9.88
C ASN A 262 -21.36 1.13 10.77
N THR A 263 -22.36 1.83 10.25
CA THR A 263 -23.14 2.80 11.03
C THR A 263 -24.51 2.22 11.41
N ARG A 264 -25.40 3.06 11.96
CA ARG A 264 -26.78 2.64 12.25
C ARG A 264 -27.58 2.35 10.98
N LYS A 265 -27.31 3.03 9.87
CA LYS A 265 -28.17 3.02 8.67
C LYS A 265 -27.45 2.52 7.40
N CYS A 266 -26.13 2.59 7.36
CA CYS A 266 -25.35 2.30 6.15
C CYS A 266 -23.96 1.75 6.48
N TYR A 267 -23.29 1.23 5.45
CA TYR A 267 -21.83 1.16 5.40
C TYR A 267 -21.30 2.48 4.84
N GLN A 268 -20.47 3.17 5.62
CA GLN A 268 -19.75 4.35 5.16
C GLN A 268 -18.38 3.92 4.65
N VAL A 269 -18.02 4.36 3.45
CA VAL A 269 -16.76 3.99 2.80
C VAL A 269 -15.93 5.23 2.50
N SER A 270 -14.68 5.20 2.96
CA SER A 270 -13.63 6.16 2.60
C SER A 270 -12.49 5.46 1.87
N VAL A 271 -11.82 6.20 0.98
CA VAL A 271 -10.63 5.76 0.26
C VAL A 271 -9.57 6.87 0.38
N ASN A 272 -8.37 6.50 0.80
CA ASN A 272 -7.25 7.41 1.02
C ASN A 272 -7.60 8.59 1.96
N GLY A 273 -8.41 8.32 2.98
CA GLY A 273 -8.87 9.30 3.97
C GLY A 273 -10.00 10.21 3.49
N LEU A 274 -10.45 10.09 2.23
CA LEU A 274 -11.56 10.85 1.68
C LEU A 274 -12.83 10.03 1.69
N TYR A 275 -13.94 10.64 2.12
CA TYR A 275 -15.28 10.04 1.98
C TYR A 275 -15.60 9.77 0.51
N VAL A 276 -16.19 8.60 0.22
CA VAL A 276 -16.57 8.22 -1.15
C VAL A 276 -18.08 8.02 -1.24
N PHE A 277 -18.66 7.14 -0.43
CA PHE A 277 -20.10 6.87 -0.46
C PHE A 277 -20.61 6.30 0.87
N ASP A 278 -21.93 6.44 1.07
CA ASP A 278 -22.70 5.62 1.99
C ASP A 278 -23.51 4.59 1.19
N TYR A 279 -23.52 3.35 1.66
CA TYR A 279 -24.38 2.30 1.12
C TYR A 279 -25.40 1.90 2.17
N VAL A 280 -26.66 2.25 1.95
CA VAL A 280 -27.76 1.98 2.89
C VAL A 280 -27.91 0.47 3.07
N HIS A 281 -28.08 0.04 4.32
CA HIS A 281 -28.21 -1.38 4.66
C HIS A 281 -29.45 -1.98 3.97
N ARG A 282 -29.23 -2.84 2.97
CA ARG A 282 -30.29 -3.64 2.32
C ARG A 282 -30.49 -4.98 3.01
N LEU A 283 -29.45 -5.48 3.68
CA LEU A 283 -29.48 -6.64 4.57
C LEU A 283 -29.07 -6.22 5.99
N PRO A 284 -29.51 -6.93 7.04
CA PRO A 284 -29.09 -6.63 8.40
C PRO A 284 -27.57 -6.80 8.57
N ALA A 285 -26.89 -5.71 8.94
CA ALA A 285 -25.43 -5.72 9.09
C ALA A 285 -24.90 -6.71 10.16
N ASN A 286 -25.76 -7.12 11.10
CA ASN A 286 -25.42 -8.13 12.11
C ASN A 286 -25.33 -9.56 11.53
N GLN A 287 -25.79 -9.78 10.30
CA GLN A 287 -25.65 -11.06 9.60
C GLN A 287 -24.33 -11.19 8.83
N VAL A 288 -23.53 -10.12 8.73
CA VAL A 288 -22.23 -10.16 8.05
C VAL A 288 -21.18 -10.77 8.96
N ASP A 289 -20.57 -11.84 8.50
CA ASP A 289 -19.57 -12.64 9.22
C ASP A 289 -18.32 -12.94 8.38
N GLN A 290 -18.25 -12.44 7.14
CA GLN A 290 -17.17 -12.76 6.22
C GLN A 290 -16.80 -11.59 5.30
N LEU A 291 -15.50 -11.36 5.14
CA LEU A 291 -14.91 -10.48 4.14
C LEU A 291 -14.31 -11.32 3.02
N GLN A 292 -14.55 -10.94 1.77
CA GLN A 292 -13.92 -11.52 0.59
C GLN A 292 -13.41 -10.41 -0.33
N ILE A 293 -12.20 -10.55 -0.85
CA ILE A 293 -11.55 -9.62 -1.78
C ILE A 293 -10.98 -10.43 -2.95
N ALA A 294 -11.35 -10.11 -4.18
CA ALA A 294 -10.90 -10.83 -5.36
C ALA A 294 -10.87 -9.95 -6.62
N GLY A 295 -10.24 -10.45 -7.69
CA GLY A 295 -10.03 -9.74 -8.96
C GLY A 295 -8.67 -9.04 -9.01
N ASP A 296 -8.56 -8.02 -9.87
CA ASP A 296 -7.28 -7.37 -10.20
C ASP A 296 -6.84 -6.38 -9.10
N VAL A 297 -6.33 -6.92 -7.99
CA VAL A 297 -5.85 -6.16 -6.83
C VAL A 297 -4.73 -6.93 -6.12
N THR A 298 -3.75 -6.21 -5.59
CA THR A 298 -2.78 -6.77 -4.64
C THR A 298 -3.04 -6.18 -3.26
N LEU A 299 -2.84 -6.97 -2.19
CA LEU A 299 -3.11 -6.55 -0.83
C LEU A 299 -1.81 -6.49 -0.02
N SER A 300 -1.63 -5.40 0.72
CA SER A 300 -0.51 -5.24 1.65
C SER A 300 -0.94 -5.44 3.09
N CYS A 301 -2.18 -5.07 3.44
CA CYS A 301 -2.71 -5.21 4.79
C CYS A 301 -4.24 -5.26 4.77
N VAL A 302 -4.84 -6.15 5.56
CA VAL A 302 -6.27 -6.14 5.87
C VAL A 302 -6.45 -6.20 7.38
N GLN A 303 -7.15 -5.24 7.95
CA GLN A 303 -7.48 -5.17 9.37
C GLN A 303 -9.00 -5.19 9.58
N TYR A 304 -9.51 -6.00 10.51
CA TYR A 304 -10.95 -6.22 10.74
C TYR A 304 -11.29 -6.65 12.19
#